data_AF-A0A4Q4CI37-F1
#
_entry.id   AF-A0A4Q4CI37-F1
#
_cell.length_a   1.000
_cell.length_b   1.000
_cell.length_c   1.000
_cell.angle_alpha   90.00
_cell.angle_beta   90.00
_cell.angle_gamma   90.00
#
_symmetry.space_group_name_H-M   'P 1'
#
loop_
_entity.id
_entity.type
_entity.pdbx_description
1 polymer ?
#
loop_
_entity_poly.entity_id
_entity_poly.type
_entity_poly.pdbx_seq_one_letter_code
_entity_poly.pdbx_strand_id
1 'polypeptide(L)'
;MIGAAYLAAEGFEAELAEELRLGGRSIAAWHGRLALSPEPPGPSAWALETWTAPQEVPAPSVKSAADALRAVQRNWALYAHGQHRRAALIEERLPPVKARPLLFPEAAPTGHLGGWTLLATDRLLFSPTKTSPFVNGAVQFVEDREGPPSRAYLKLWEALTRAGRWPQPGERCLDLGASPGGWTWAIAQLGAEVVAVDKAPLDPAVAAMPGVSMRLESAFGLEPKALPAMDW
;
A
#
# COMPACT_ATOMS: atom_id res chain seq x y z
N MET A 1 -21.30 -9.87 14.99
CA MET A 1 -20.08 -10.61 14.56
C MET A 1 -19.44 -9.78 13.46
N ILE A 2 -18.13 -9.62 13.48
CA ILE A 2 -17.38 -8.92 12.43
C ILE A 2 -16.84 -10.01 11.50
N GLY A 3 -17.25 -10.00 10.23
CA GLY A 3 -16.80 -10.95 9.22
C GLY A 3 -15.54 -10.47 8.48
N ALA A 4 -15.38 -9.15 8.35
CA ALA A 4 -14.20 -8.51 7.77
C ALA A 4 -14.00 -7.10 8.33
N ALA A 5 -12.76 -6.62 8.30
CA ALA A 5 -12.46 -5.21 8.57
C ALA A 5 -11.61 -4.62 7.45
N TYR A 6 -12.02 -3.48 6.89
CA TYR A 6 -11.40 -2.82 5.75
C TYR A 6 -10.77 -1.51 6.19
N LEU A 7 -9.46 -1.36 6.04
CA LEU A 7 -8.77 -0.14 6.41
C LEU A 7 -8.73 0.82 5.22
N ALA A 8 -9.53 1.89 5.25
CA ALA A 8 -9.53 2.91 4.19
C ALA A 8 -8.22 3.69 4.16
N ALA A 9 -7.82 4.19 2.99
CA ALA A 9 -6.85 5.29 2.91
C ALA A 9 -7.45 6.58 3.52
N GLU A 10 -6.61 7.48 4.01
CA GLU A 10 -7.08 8.75 4.59
C GLU A 10 -7.81 9.58 3.54
N GLY A 11 -9.04 9.98 3.83
CA GLY A 11 -9.89 10.76 2.92
C GLY A 11 -10.63 9.93 1.87
N PHE A 12 -10.52 8.60 1.92
CA PHE A 12 -11.19 7.67 0.98
C PHE A 12 -12.23 6.77 1.64
N GLU A 13 -12.70 7.15 2.84
CA GLU A 13 -13.71 6.39 3.60
C GLU A 13 -15.04 6.31 2.83
N ALA A 14 -15.41 7.36 2.09
CA ALA A 14 -16.63 7.41 1.30
C ALA A 14 -16.57 6.49 0.08
N GLU A 15 -15.45 6.50 -0.65
CA GLU A 15 -15.18 5.65 -1.80
C GLU A 15 -15.14 4.18 -1.39
N LEU A 16 -14.49 3.88 -0.26
CA LEU A 16 -14.52 2.54 0.32
C LEU A 16 -15.95 2.11 0.68
N ALA A 17 -16.73 2.98 1.34
CA ALA A 17 -18.11 2.67 1.69
C ALA A 17 -18.97 2.36 0.47
N GLU A 18 -18.82 3.16 -0.60
CA GLU A 18 -19.56 2.97 -1.84
C GLU A 18 -19.14 1.69 -2.56
N GLU A 19 -17.84 1.39 -2.63
CA GLU A 19 -17.34 0.13 -3.19
C GLU A 19 -17.90 -1.08 -2.43
N LEU A 20 -17.84 -1.06 -1.09
CA LEU A 20 -18.36 -2.15 -0.27
C LEU A 20 -19.87 -2.33 -0.48
N ARG A 21 -20.62 -1.23 -0.50
CA ARG A 21 -22.08 -1.24 -0.75
C ARG A 21 -22.41 -1.85 -2.11
N LEU A 22 -21.73 -1.42 -3.18
CA LEU A 22 -21.89 -1.97 -4.53
C LEU A 22 -21.48 -3.45 -4.60
N GLY A 23 -20.48 -3.84 -3.80
CA GLY A 23 -20.05 -5.22 -3.61
C GLY A 23 -20.94 -6.07 -2.69
N GLY A 24 -22.09 -5.55 -2.24
CA GLY A 24 -23.04 -6.26 -1.39
C GLY A 24 -22.60 -6.44 0.07
N ARG A 25 -21.68 -5.60 0.57
CA ARG A 25 -21.17 -5.63 1.93
C ARG A 25 -21.61 -4.38 2.67
N SER A 26 -22.16 -4.57 3.86
CA SER A 26 -22.60 -3.47 4.71
C SER A 26 -21.49 -3.09 5.69
N ILE A 27 -21.49 -1.82 6.11
CA ILE A 27 -20.63 -1.36 7.20
C ILE A 27 -21.50 -1.24 8.44
N ALA A 28 -21.28 -2.13 9.41
CA ALA A 28 -21.99 -2.10 10.69
C ALA A 28 -21.48 -0.97 11.59
N ALA A 29 -20.18 -0.68 11.54
CA ALA A 29 -19.56 0.39 12.31
C ALA A 29 -18.24 0.85 11.70
N TRP A 30 -17.85 2.08 12.02
CA TRP A 30 -16.52 2.61 11.78
C TRP A 30 -15.74 2.68 13.09
N HIS A 31 -14.47 2.30 13.04
CA HIS A 31 -13.50 2.55 14.09
C HIS A 31 -12.35 3.37 13.49
N GLY A 32 -12.49 4.69 13.51
CA GLY A 32 -11.66 5.59 12.71
C GLY A 32 -11.85 5.30 11.23
N ARG A 33 -10.77 4.89 10.55
CA ARG A 33 -10.76 4.49 9.12
C ARG A 33 -11.01 3.00 8.90
N LEU A 34 -11.18 2.23 9.97
CA LEU A 34 -11.44 0.79 9.88
C LEU A 34 -12.95 0.54 9.79
N ALA A 35 -13.43 0.21 8.59
CA ALA A 35 -14.81 -0.19 8.36
C ALA A 35 -15.02 -1.65 8.81
N LEU A 36 -15.96 -1.86 9.73
CA LEU A 36 -16.30 -3.18 10.28
C LEU A 36 -17.55 -3.71 9.56
N SER A 37 -17.40 -4.82 8.85
CA SER A 37 -18.46 -5.45 8.08
C SER A 37 -18.83 -6.80 8.70
N PRO A 38 -20.13 -7.15 8.82
CA PRO A 38 -20.55 -8.47 9.27
C PRO A 38 -20.38 -9.54 8.19
N GLU A 39 -20.22 -9.15 6.92
CA GLU A 39 -20.05 -10.07 5.80
C GLU A 39 -18.61 -10.62 5.69
N PRO A 40 -18.41 -11.76 5.00
CA PRO A 40 -17.08 -12.30 4.72
C PRO A 40 -16.19 -11.32 3.94
N PRO A 41 -14.85 -11.46 4.05
CA PRO A 41 -13.93 -10.60 3.33
C PRO A 41 -14.10 -10.69 1.82
N GLY A 42 -13.88 -9.57 1.15
CA GLY A 42 -13.86 -9.46 -0.31
C GLY A 42 -12.75 -8.57 -0.83
N PRO A 43 -12.54 -8.59 -2.17
CA PRO A 43 -11.65 -7.64 -2.81
C PRO A 43 -12.16 -6.21 -2.61
N SER A 44 -11.23 -5.29 -2.41
CA SER A 44 -11.48 -3.86 -2.32
C SER A 44 -10.27 -3.12 -2.87
N ALA A 45 -10.51 -2.21 -3.81
CA ALA A 45 -9.48 -1.33 -4.37
C ALA A 45 -9.21 -0.12 -3.46
N TRP A 46 -10.22 0.31 -2.68
CA TRP A 46 -10.11 1.48 -1.80
C TRP A 46 -9.61 1.15 -0.39
N ALA A 47 -9.52 -0.13 -0.02
CA ALA A 47 -8.88 -0.56 1.22
C ALA A 47 -7.36 -0.66 1.04
N LEU A 48 -6.60 -0.02 1.93
CA LEU A 48 -5.16 -0.24 2.07
C LEU A 48 -4.88 -1.71 2.41
N GLU A 49 -5.74 -2.29 3.25
CA GLU A 49 -5.77 -3.71 3.56
C GLU A 49 -7.14 -4.16 4.08
N THR A 50 -7.37 -5.47 4.00
CA THR A 50 -8.55 -6.15 4.56
C THR A 50 -8.09 -7.19 5.56
N TRP A 51 -8.65 -7.15 6.76
CA TRP A 51 -8.53 -8.17 7.79
C TRP A 51 -9.52 -9.29 7.50
N THR A 52 -9.03 -10.51 7.24
CA THR A 52 -9.82 -11.59 6.64
C THR A 52 -10.36 -12.62 7.61
N ALA A 53 -9.91 -12.59 8.87
CA ALA A 53 -10.40 -13.47 9.93
C ALA A 53 -10.52 -12.73 11.28
N PRO A 54 -11.24 -11.58 11.34
CA PRO A 54 -11.33 -10.79 12.55
C PRO A 54 -12.02 -11.55 13.69
N GLN A 55 -11.49 -11.39 14.89
CA GLN A 55 -11.97 -11.95 16.14
C GLN A 55 -12.00 -10.86 17.20
N GLU A 56 -13.14 -10.74 17.88
CA GLU A 56 -13.33 -9.82 19.00
C GLU A 56 -13.24 -10.61 20.31
N VAL A 57 -12.39 -10.16 21.23
CA VAL A 57 -12.22 -10.79 22.55
C VAL A 57 -12.19 -9.75 23.67
N PRO A 58 -12.64 -10.12 24.89
CA PRO A 58 -12.44 -9.28 26.07
C PRO A 58 -10.94 -9.06 26.37
N ALA A 59 -10.61 -7.83 26.73
CA ALA A 59 -9.25 -7.38 27.04
C ALA A 59 -9.22 -6.53 28.32
N PRO A 60 -9.61 -7.10 29.48
CA PRO A 60 -9.72 -6.34 30.73
C PRO A 60 -8.40 -5.71 31.20
N SER A 61 -7.25 -6.30 30.81
CA SER A 61 -5.92 -5.77 31.14
C SER A 61 -4.99 -5.75 29.93
N VAL A 62 -3.91 -4.97 30.02
CA VAL A 62 -2.79 -5.00 29.05
C VAL A 62 -2.21 -6.41 28.93
N LYS A 63 -2.07 -7.13 30.06
CA LYS A 63 -1.55 -8.50 30.07
C LYS A 63 -2.47 -9.46 29.31
N SER A 64 -3.77 -9.44 29.59
CA SER A 64 -4.72 -10.35 28.95
C SER A 64 -4.81 -10.11 27.44
N ALA A 65 -4.75 -8.86 27.00
CA ALA A 65 -4.74 -8.53 25.57
C ALA A 65 -3.49 -9.07 24.86
N ALA A 66 -2.30 -8.83 25.43
CA ALA A 66 -1.05 -9.33 24.88
C ALA A 66 -1.00 -10.86 24.87
N ASP A 67 -1.48 -11.52 25.92
CA ASP A 67 -1.51 -12.98 26.01
C ASP A 67 -2.47 -13.59 24.96
N ALA A 68 -3.63 -12.97 24.70
CA ALA A 68 -4.56 -13.40 23.65
C ALA A 68 -3.91 -13.34 22.25
N LEU A 69 -3.20 -12.25 21.93
CA LEU A 69 -2.51 -12.10 20.65
C LEU A 69 -1.36 -13.12 20.50
N ARG A 70 -0.54 -13.30 21.54
CA ARG A 70 0.59 -14.23 21.53
C ARG A 70 0.15 -15.69 21.46
N ALA A 71 -1.02 -16.03 21.98
CA ALA A 71 -1.58 -17.38 21.88
C ALA A 71 -1.94 -17.76 20.43
N VAL A 72 -2.19 -16.76 19.58
CA VAL A 72 -2.53 -16.97 18.16
C VAL A 72 -1.27 -16.97 17.29
N GLN A 73 -0.44 -15.92 17.37
CA GLN A 73 0.80 -15.83 16.59
C GLN A 73 1.78 -14.79 17.15
N ARG A 74 2.96 -14.73 16.53
CA ARG A 74 4.05 -13.84 16.93
C ARG A 74 3.93 -12.40 16.38
N ASN A 75 3.58 -12.25 15.11
CA ASN A 75 3.72 -10.98 14.38
C ASN A 75 2.39 -10.24 14.26
N TRP A 76 2.37 -9.00 14.72
CA TRP A 76 1.15 -8.19 14.85
C TRP A 76 1.42 -6.73 14.46
N ALA A 77 0.59 -6.18 13.59
CA ALA A 77 0.55 -4.77 13.24
C ALA A 77 -0.58 -4.08 14.02
N LEU A 78 -0.22 -3.05 14.79
CA LEU A 78 -1.18 -2.22 15.50
C LEU A 78 -1.80 -1.19 14.54
N TYR A 79 -3.14 -1.21 14.43
CA TYR A 79 -3.92 -0.07 13.97
C TYR A 79 -4.35 0.76 15.18
N ALA A 80 -3.64 1.86 15.47
CA ALA A 80 -3.91 2.69 16.64
C ALA A 80 -4.99 3.74 16.37
N HIS A 81 -6.23 3.47 16.77
CA HIS A 81 -7.30 4.47 16.79
C HIS A 81 -7.99 4.50 18.16
N GLY A 82 -7.85 5.62 18.88
CA GLY A 82 -8.25 5.68 20.28
C GLY A 82 -7.38 4.82 21.19
N GLN A 83 -7.57 4.96 22.51
CA GLN A 83 -6.85 4.18 23.54
C GLN A 83 -5.32 4.11 23.36
N HIS A 84 -4.70 5.13 22.74
CA HIS A 84 -3.31 5.11 22.25
C HIS A 84 -2.30 4.63 23.29
N ARG A 85 -2.38 5.17 24.51
CA ARG A 85 -1.47 4.79 25.61
C ARG A 85 -1.60 3.31 25.97
N ARG A 86 -2.82 2.77 26.01
CA ARG A 86 -3.06 1.36 26.33
C ARG A 86 -2.62 0.45 25.20
N ALA A 87 -2.89 0.84 23.95
CA ALA A 87 -2.42 0.12 22.76
C ALA A 87 -0.88 0.04 22.74
N ALA A 88 -0.18 1.14 22.98
CA ALA A 88 1.28 1.16 23.09
C ALA A 88 1.81 0.20 24.17
N LEU A 89 1.21 0.21 25.36
CA LEU A 89 1.59 -0.71 26.45
C LEU A 89 1.36 -2.20 26.12
N ILE A 90 0.37 -2.51 25.28
CA ILE A 90 0.15 -3.88 24.77
C ILE A 90 1.21 -4.21 23.72
N GLU A 91 1.48 -3.28 22.79
CA GLU A 91 2.48 -3.44 21.73
C GLU A 91 3.89 -3.67 22.29
N GLU A 92 4.28 -2.95 23.35
CA GLU A 92 5.54 -3.14 24.09
C GLU A 92 5.71 -4.57 24.64
N ARG A 93 4.60 -5.28 24.86
CA ARG A 93 4.62 -6.69 25.27
C ARG A 93 4.64 -7.65 24.09
N LEU A 94 4.35 -7.23 22.87
CA LEU A 94 4.40 -8.12 21.72
C LEU A 94 5.84 -8.22 21.17
N PRO A 95 6.20 -9.33 20.52
CA PRO A 95 7.43 -9.40 19.74
C PRO A 95 7.45 -8.28 18.70
N PRO A 96 8.55 -7.51 18.57
CA PRO A 96 8.58 -6.36 17.68
C PRO A 96 8.51 -6.79 16.21
N VAL A 97 7.69 -6.11 15.43
CA VAL A 97 7.66 -6.24 13.97
C VAL A 97 8.63 -5.24 13.36
N LYS A 98 9.64 -5.75 12.64
CA LYS A 98 10.60 -4.89 11.92
C LYS A 98 10.00 -4.44 10.59
N ALA A 99 9.29 -3.33 10.60
CA ALA A 99 8.76 -2.68 9.39
C ALA A 99 9.76 -1.65 8.85
N ARG A 100 10.95 -2.10 8.41
CA ARG A 100 11.94 -1.18 7.84
C ARG A 100 11.44 -0.65 6.49
N PRO A 101 11.75 0.61 6.13
CA PRO A 101 11.53 1.08 4.77
C PRO A 101 12.27 0.21 3.75
N LEU A 102 11.63 -0.02 2.61
CA LEU A 102 12.19 -0.78 1.49
C LEU A 102 13.15 0.09 0.69
N LEU A 103 14.21 -0.53 0.19
CA LEU A 103 15.04 0.02 -0.87
C LEU A 103 14.47 -0.51 -2.18
N PHE A 104 13.82 0.31 -2.99
CA PHE A 104 13.29 -0.16 -4.28
C PHE A 104 14.46 -0.56 -5.22
N PRO A 105 14.41 -1.69 -5.96
CA PRO A 105 13.30 -2.63 -6.13
C PRO A 105 13.39 -3.89 -5.22
N GLU A 106 13.34 -3.72 -3.90
CA GLU A 106 13.17 -4.83 -2.96
C GLU A 106 11.72 -5.37 -3.00
N ALA A 107 11.58 -6.69 -2.97
CA ALA A 107 10.29 -7.36 -2.91
C ALA A 107 9.58 -7.11 -1.57
N ALA A 108 8.24 -7.21 -1.59
CA ALA A 108 7.44 -7.13 -0.37
C ALA A 108 7.83 -8.24 0.64
N PRO A 109 7.74 -7.99 1.96
CA PRO A 109 7.95 -9.02 2.97
C PRO A 109 7.00 -10.21 2.78
N THR A 110 7.50 -11.43 2.92
CA THR A 110 6.71 -12.67 2.83
C THR A 110 6.26 -13.20 4.19
N GLY A 111 6.70 -12.56 5.27
CA GLY A 111 6.37 -12.98 6.63
C GLY A 111 4.88 -12.79 6.95
N HIS A 112 4.31 -13.76 7.67
CA HIS A 112 2.95 -13.65 8.18
C HIS A 112 2.81 -12.43 9.11
N LEU A 113 1.75 -11.64 8.91
CA LEU A 113 1.47 -10.44 9.70
C LEU A 113 -0.04 -10.30 9.93
N GLY A 114 -0.46 -10.32 11.19
CA GLY A 114 -1.85 -10.05 11.59
C GLY A 114 -2.06 -8.57 11.91
N GLY A 115 -3.31 -8.12 11.94
CA GLY A 115 -3.70 -6.77 12.35
C GLY A 115 -4.44 -6.80 13.68
N TRP A 116 -4.29 -5.76 14.52
CA TRP A 116 -5.08 -5.64 15.74
C TRP A 116 -5.33 -4.18 16.15
N THR A 117 -6.39 -3.96 16.93
CA THR A 117 -6.77 -2.67 17.49
C THR A 117 -7.61 -2.82 18.76
N LEU A 118 -7.82 -1.73 19.51
CA LEU A 118 -8.72 -1.69 20.65
C LEU A 118 -10.01 -0.95 20.28
N LEU A 119 -11.10 -1.69 20.11
CA LEU A 119 -12.43 -1.09 19.86
C LEU A 119 -12.94 -0.30 21.09
N ALA A 120 -12.52 -0.71 22.29
CA ALA A 120 -12.77 -0.03 23.55
C ALA A 120 -11.66 -0.35 24.56
N THR A 121 -11.70 0.26 25.75
CA THR A 121 -10.70 0.05 26.80
C THR A 121 -10.52 -1.43 27.18
N ASP A 122 -11.59 -2.22 27.09
CA ASP A 122 -11.67 -3.62 27.49
C ASP A 122 -12.00 -4.57 26.32
N ARG A 123 -11.86 -4.11 25.08
CA ARG A 123 -12.30 -4.86 23.89
C ARG A 123 -11.25 -4.83 22.79
N LEU A 124 -10.67 -5.99 22.52
CA LEU A 124 -9.65 -6.20 21.50
C LEU A 124 -10.30 -6.76 20.24
N LEU A 125 -9.94 -6.20 19.09
CA LEU A 125 -10.19 -6.79 17.79
C LEU A 125 -8.86 -7.16 17.16
N PHE A 126 -8.72 -8.39 16.67
CA PHE A 126 -7.55 -8.82 15.93
C PHE A 126 -7.92 -9.70 14.76
N SER A 127 -7.07 -9.77 13.74
CA SER A 127 -7.18 -10.71 12.63
C SER A 127 -5.82 -11.33 12.37
N PRO A 128 -5.67 -12.67 12.49
CA PRO A 128 -4.40 -13.32 12.22
C PRO A 128 -3.93 -13.11 10.78
N THR A 129 -4.87 -13.07 9.84
CA THR A 129 -4.61 -12.89 8.41
C THR A 129 -5.16 -11.57 7.89
N LYS A 130 -4.42 -10.97 6.95
CA LYS A 130 -4.83 -9.75 6.23
C LYS A 130 -4.24 -9.74 4.81
N THR A 131 -4.79 -8.92 3.92
CA THR A 131 -4.44 -8.94 2.48
C THR A 131 -3.10 -8.28 2.15
N SER A 132 -2.62 -7.34 2.97
CA SER A 132 -1.33 -6.67 2.76
C SER A 132 -0.26 -7.25 3.67
N PRO A 133 1.00 -7.44 3.22
CA PRO A 133 2.10 -7.80 4.11
C PRO A 133 2.66 -6.62 4.91
N PHE A 134 2.22 -5.39 4.62
CA PHE A 134 2.73 -4.16 5.23
C PHE A 134 1.92 -3.74 6.44
N VAL A 135 2.55 -3.04 7.40
CA VAL A 135 1.84 -2.49 8.57
C VAL A 135 0.78 -1.49 8.08
N ASN A 136 -0.48 -1.70 8.45
CA ASN A 136 -1.61 -0.83 8.06
C ASN A 136 -1.77 -0.65 6.55
N GLY A 137 -1.33 -1.65 5.77
CA GLY A 137 -1.44 -1.65 4.32
C GLY A 137 -0.48 -0.74 3.55
N ALA A 138 0.34 0.07 4.25
CA ALA A 138 1.15 1.11 3.64
C ALA A 138 2.62 0.70 3.43
N VAL A 139 3.13 0.85 2.21
CA VAL A 139 4.54 0.63 1.91
C VAL A 139 5.36 1.86 2.31
N GLN A 140 6.47 1.65 3.03
CA GLN A 140 7.44 2.70 3.31
C GLN A 140 8.69 2.46 2.49
N PHE A 141 9.22 3.52 1.87
CA PHE A 141 10.44 3.47 1.08
C PHE A 141 11.52 4.36 1.69
N VAL A 142 12.78 3.96 1.51
CA VAL A 142 13.90 4.88 1.60
C VAL A 142 13.83 5.79 0.37
N GLU A 143 13.46 7.05 0.58
CA GLU A 143 13.26 8.01 -0.50
C GLU A 143 14.59 8.56 -1.05
N ASP A 144 14.66 8.76 -2.37
CA ASP A 144 15.64 9.64 -3.01
C ASP A 144 15.02 11.03 -3.19
N ARG A 145 15.64 12.04 -2.59
CA ARG A 145 15.15 13.43 -2.60
C ARG A 145 15.98 14.36 -3.49
N GLU A 146 17.02 13.83 -4.12
CA GLU A 146 17.96 14.61 -4.94
C GLU A 146 17.85 14.22 -6.42
N GLY A 147 17.74 12.92 -6.72
CA GLY A 147 17.66 12.41 -8.09
C GLY A 147 16.38 12.76 -8.84
N PRO A 148 15.17 12.42 -8.33
CA PRO A 148 13.94 12.58 -9.08
C PRO A 148 13.41 14.02 -9.08
N PRO A 149 12.81 14.50 -10.18
CA PRO A 149 12.29 15.87 -10.29
C PRO A 149 10.95 16.10 -9.56
N SER A 150 10.31 15.03 -9.08
CA SER A 150 9.07 15.12 -8.29
C SER A 150 8.89 13.87 -7.43
N ARG A 151 8.10 13.92 -6.35
CA ARG A 151 7.77 12.74 -5.52
C ARG A 151 6.79 11.75 -6.17
N ALA A 152 6.39 11.96 -7.42
CA ALA A 152 5.45 11.07 -8.11
C ALA A 152 6.02 9.66 -8.32
N TYR A 153 7.35 9.51 -8.36
CA TYR A 153 8.03 8.21 -8.49
C TYR A 153 7.63 7.21 -7.40
N LEU A 154 7.29 7.69 -6.19
CA LEU A 154 6.85 6.83 -5.07
C LEU A 154 5.56 6.08 -5.39
N LYS A 155 4.67 6.68 -6.20
CA LYS A 155 3.44 6.02 -6.65
C LYS A 155 3.75 4.83 -7.54
N LEU A 156 4.73 4.98 -8.44
CA LEU A 156 5.15 3.90 -9.31
C LEU A 156 5.87 2.80 -8.52
N TRP A 157 6.79 3.18 -7.62
CA TRP A 157 7.45 2.23 -6.73
C TRP A 157 6.44 1.40 -5.94
N GLU A 158 5.45 2.05 -5.31
CA GLU A 158 4.40 1.34 -4.58
C GLU A 158 3.61 0.39 -5.49
N ALA A 159 3.19 0.85 -6.69
CA ALA A 159 2.44 0.03 -7.63
C ALA A 159 3.23 -1.21 -8.07
N LEU A 160 4.51 -1.06 -8.42
CA LEU A 160 5.38 -2.15 -8.86
C LEU A 160 5.71 -3.11 -7.71
N THR A 161 5.98 -2.61 -6.50
CA THR A 161 6.20 -3.44 -5.31
C THR A 161 4.95 -4.26 -4.98
N ARG A 162 3.75 -3.68 -5.06
CA ARG A 162 2.49 -4.41 -4.85
C ARG A 162 2.20 -5.42 -5.96
N ALA A 163 2.57 -5.11 -7.20
CA ALA A 163 2.46 -6.02 -8.33
C ALA A 163 3.46 -7.20 -8.24
N GLY A 164 4.52 -7.07 -7.44
CA GLY A 164 5.57 -8.08 -7.32
C GLY A 164 6.43 -8.23 -8.58
N ARG A 165 6.37 -7.26 -9.50
CA ARG A 165 7.14 -7.21 -10.73
C ARG A 165 7.39 -5.76 -11.14
N TRP A 166 8.49 -5.53 -11.85
CA TRP A 166 8.95 -4.22 -12.32
C TRP A 166 9.72 -4.37 -13.63
N PRO A 167 9.89 -3.27 -14.40
CA PRO A 167 10.72 -3.27 -15.59
C PRO A 167 12.11 -3.86 -15.34
N GLN A 168 12.55 -4.73 -16.25
CA GLN A 168 13.90 -5.31 -16.24
C GLN A 168 14.85 -4.53 -17.16
N PRO A 169 16.17 -4.66 -16.97
CA PRO A 169 17.14 -4.03 -17.87
C PRO A 169 16.89 -4.39 -19.34
N GLY A 170 16.80 -3.36 -20.20
CA GLY A 170 16.52 -3.49 -21.64
C GLY A 170 15.04 -3.71 -22.02
N GLU A 171 14.12 -3.85 -21.07
CA GLU A 171 12.68 -3.84 -21.36
C GLU A 171 12.25 -2.44 -21.82
N ARG A 172 11.30 -2.39 -22.76
CA ARG A 172 10.79 -1.16 -23.35
C ARG A 172 9.54 -0.70 -22.61
N CYS A 173 9.58 0.53 -22.11
CA CYS A 173 8.53 1.13 -21.32
C CYS A 173 8.02 2.41 -21.98
N LEU A 174 6.72 2.67 -21.87
CA LEU A 174 6.09 3.91 -22.33
C LEU A 174 5.53 4.70 -21.14
N ASP A 175 6.08 5.89 -20.88
CA ASP A 175 5.59 6.79 -19.82
C ASP A 175 4.72 7.90 -20.43
N LEU A 176 3.42 7.86 -20.14
CA LEU A 176 2.42 8.75 -20.73
C LEU A 176 2.04 9.89 -19.76
N GLY A 177 2.21 11.14 -20.20
CA GLY A 177 2.09 12.29 -19.30
C GLY A 177 3.30 12.39 -18.37
N ALA A 178 4.49 12.18 -18.95
CA ALA A 178 5.71 11.92 -18.21
C ALA A 178 6.28 13.14 -17.48
N SER A 179 5.96 14.38 -17.90
CA SER A 179 6.62 15.58 -17.37
C SER A 179 6.29 15.80 -15.88
N PRO A 180 7.27 16.16 -15.03
CA PRO A 180 8.68 16.47 -15.34
C PRO A 180 9.62 15.25 -15.34
N GLY A 181 9.12 14.03 -15.17
CA GLY A 181 9.92 12.80 -15.33
C GLY A 181 10.04 11.93 -14.08
N GLY A 182 9.13 12.05 -13.10
CA GLY A 182 9.23 11.25 -11.87
C GLY A 182 9.15 9.74 -12.12
N TRP A 183 8.21 9.30 -12.97
CA TRP A 183 8.06 7.89 -13.33
C TRP A 183 9.15 7.45 -14.31
N THR A 184 9.42 8.27 -15.34
CA THR A 184 10.55 8.09 -16.26
C THR A 184 11.87 7.84 -15.53
N TRP A 185 12.20 8.65 -14.52
CA TRP A 185 13.39 8.47 -13.69
C TRP A 185 13.40 7.11 -12.98
N ALA A 186 12.28 6.73 -12.35
CA ALA A 186 12.20 5.46 -11.64
C ALA A 186 12.34 4.24 -12.56
N ILE A 187 11.82 4.33 -13.79
CA ILE A 187 11.95 3.28 -14.81
C ILE A 187 13.40 3.21 -15.30
N ALA A 188 14.00 4.35 -15.63
CA ALA A 188 15.38 4.39 -16.11
C ALA A 188 16.40 3.87 -15.07
N GLN A 189 16.15 4.10 -13.77
CA GLN A 189 16.97 3.55 -12.67
C GLN A 189 16.97 2.01 -12.63
N LEU A 190 15.97 1.35 -13.21
CA LEU A 190 15.91 -0.11 -13.35
C LEU A 190 16.72 -0.63 -14.56
N GLY A 191 17.32 0.26 -15.36
CA GLY A 191 18.04 -0.08 -16.59
C GLY A 191 17.13 -0.35 -17.78
N ALA A 192 15.84 -0.05 -17.69
CA ALA A 192 14.88 -0.17 -18.77
C ALA A 192 15.04 0.98 -19.80
N GLU A 193 14.58 0.74 -21.02
CA GLU A 193 14.48 1.76 -22.07
C GLU A 193 13.11 2.42 -21.99
N VAL A 194 13.05 3.72 -21.69
CA VAL A 194 11.79 4.45 -21.50
C VAL A 194 11.60 5.53 -22.55
N VAL A 195 10.43 5.50 -23.18
CA VAL A 195 9.94 6.58 -24.05
C VAL A 195 8.97 7.43 -23.25
N ALA A 196 9.39 8.63 -22.88
CA ALA A 196 8.57 9.62 -22.20
C ALA A 196 7.75 10.44 -23.21
N VAL A 197 6.44 10.52 -23.01
CA VAL A 197 5.53 11.28 -23.90
C VAL A 197 4.81 12.36 -23.11
N ASP A 198 5.07 13.61 -23.46
CA ASP A 198 4.39 14.77 -22.88
C ASP A 198 4.52 16.00 -23.80
N LYS A 199 3.62 16.97 -23.65
CA LYS A 199 3.73 18.27 -24.33
C LYS A 199 4.78 19.17 -23.67
N ALA A 200 5.02 18.99 -22.38
CA ALA A 200 6.01 19.73 -21.62
C ALA A 200 7.32 18.93 -21.53
N PRO A 201 8.50 19.58 -21.52
CA PRO A 201 9.78 18.90 -21.44
C PRO A 201 9.94 18.10 -20.14
N LEU A 202 10.79 17.07 -20.19
CA LEU A 202 11.33 16.46 -18.97
C LEU A 202 12.30 17.42 -18.27
N ASP A 203 12.56 17.16 -16.99
CA ASP A 203 13.71 17.72 -16.32
C ASP A 203 15.01 17.36 -17.10
N PRO A 204 15.94 18.31 -17.31
CA PRO A 204 17.15 18.06 -18.09
C PRO A 204 18.02 16.92 -17.57
N ALA A 205 18.07 16.69 -16.25
CA ALA A 205 18.85 15.60 -15.68
C ALA A 205 18.21 14.25 -16.01
N VAL A 206 16.88 14.15 -15.99
CA VAL A 206 16.15 12.93 -16.38
C VAL A 206 16.27 12.68 -17.88
N ALA A 207 16.12 13.72 -18.71
CA ALA A 207 16.27 13.60 -20.15
C ALA A 207 17.67 13.11 -20.59
N ALA A 208 18.70 13.39 -19.78
CA ALA A 208 20.07 12.97 -20.03
C ALA A 208 20.40 11.55 -19.50
N MET A 209 19.48 10.89 -18.81
CA MET A 209 19.72 9.54 -18.28
C MET A 209 19.85 8.51 -19.42
N PRO A 210 20.71 7.49 -19.27
CA PRO A 210 20.77 6.36 -20.20
C PRO A 210 19.41 5.69 -20.33
N GLY A 211 19.03 5.31 -21.55
CA GLY A 211 17.76 4.63 -21.84
C GLY A 211 16.54 5.55 -21.88
N VAL A 212 16.67 6.85 -21.60
CA VAL A 212 15.56 7.81 -21.72
C VAL A 212 15.51 8.42 -23.12
N SER A 213 14.33 8.41 -23.71
CA SER A 213 14.00 9.16 -24.92
C SER A 213 12.70 9.93 -24.72
N MET A 214 12.54 11.07 -25.40
CA MET A 214 11.38 11.93 -25.24
C MET A 214 10.66 12.19 -26.57
N ARG A 215 9.33 12.16 -26.53
CA ARG A 215 8.44 12.60 -27.59
C ARG A 215 7.61 13.79 -27.11
N LEU A 216 7.85 14.96 -27.71
CA LEU A 216 7.15 16.20 -27.37
C LEU A 216 5.78 16.27 -28.06
N GLU A 217 4.82 15.51 -27.54
CA GLU A 217 3.47 15.42 -28.08
C GLU A 217 2.43 15.02 -27.02
N SER A 218 1.16 15.00 -27.42
CA SER A 218 0.07 14.61 -26.53
C SER A 218 0.00 13.09 -26.39
N ALA A 219 0.05 12.55 -25.17
CA ALA A 219 -0.19 11.13 -24.91
C ALA A 219 -1.56 10.64 -25.45
N PHE A 220 -2.60 11.48 -25.37
CA PHE A 220 -3.93 11.19 -25.93
C PHE A 220 -3.98 11.14 -27.46
N GLY A 221 -2.94 11.63 -28.15
CA GLY A 221 -2.86 11.63 -29.61
C GLY A 221 -2.11 10.42 -30.18
N LEU A 222 -1.56 9.55 -29.32
CA LEU A 222 -0.84 8.36 -29.76
C LEU A 222 -1.82 7.32 -30.33
N GLU A 223 -1.42 6.70 -31.44
CA GLU A 223 -2.08 5.50 -31.98
C GLU A 223 -1.33 4.26 -31.46
N PRO A 224 -1.90 3.47 -30.52
CA PRO A 224 -1.20 2.33 -29.92
C PRO A 224 -0.75 1.29 -30.96
N LYS A 225 -1.50 1.10 -32.06
CA LYS A 225 -1.12 0.14 -33.11
C LYS A 225 0.11 0.56 -33.92
N ALA A 226 0.47 1.84 -33.90
CA ALA A 226 1.64 2.37 -34.58
C ALA A 226 2.91 2.30 -33.72
N LEU A 227 2.76 1.99 -32.42
CA LEU A 227 3.89 1.84 -31.50
C LEU A 227 4.49 0.43 -31.63
N PRO A 228 5.81 0.28 -31.43
CA PRO A 228 6.38 -1.05 -31.26
C PRO A 228 5.79 -1.72 -30.02
N ALA A 229 5.91 -3.04 -29.94
CA ALA A 229 5.53 -3.75 -28.72
C ALA A 229 6.30 -3.20 -27.52
N MET A 230 5.55 -2.81 -26.49
CA MET A 230 6.09 -2.36 -25.20
C MET A 230 5.93 -3.48 -24.19
N ASP A 231 6.91 -3.61 -23.30
CA ASP A 231 6.85 -4.53 -22.16
C ASP A 231 6.04 -3.91 -21.01
N TRP A 232 6.03 -2.56 -20.93
CA TRP A 232 5.30 -1.76 -19.94
C TRP A 232 4.62 -0.52 -20.53
#